data_AF-G9KUL0-F1
#
_entry.id   AF-G9KUL0-F1
#
_cell.length_a   1.000
_cell.length_b   1.000
_cell.length_c   1.000
_cell.angle_alpha   90.00
_cell.angle_beta   90.00
_cell.angle_gamma   90.00
#
_symmetry.space_group_name_H-M   'P 1'
#
loop_
_entity.id
_entity.type
_entity.pdbx_description
1 polymer ?
#
loop_
_entity_poly.entity_id
_entity_poly.type
_entity_poly.pdbx_seq_one_letter_code
_entity_poly.pdbx_strand_id
1 'polypeptide(L)' 'VFFRRHYPLTTLRFCGMDPEQRKWQKYCKPSWIFGFVAKSQTESQENVCHLFAEYDPVQPASQVISLVRTLLQDTER' A
#
# COMPACT_ATOMS: atom_id res chain seq x y z
N VAL A 1 6.23 -17.28 6.42
CA VAL A 1 5.08 -16.98 7.32
C VAL A 1 5.44 -15.78 8.16
N PHE A 2 4.54 -14.81 8.33
CA PHE A 2 4.73 -13.69 9.25
C PHE A 2 3.53 -13.60 10.19
N PHE A 3 3.75 -13.17 11.43
CA PHE A 3 2.67 -12.94 12.40
C PHE A 3 2.18 -11.49 12.33
N ARG A 4 3.12 -10.54 12.34
CA ARG A 4 2.87 -9.11 12.21
C ARG A 4 4.10 -8.45 11.61
N ARG A 5 3.90 -7.51 10.70
CA ARG A 5 4.97 -6.64 10.19
C ARG A 5 4.51 -5.19 10.24
N HIS A 6 5.38 -4.32 10.73
CA HIS A 6 5.13 -2.90 10.91
C HIS A 6 6.13 -2.11 10.06
N TYR A 7 5.67 -1.12 9.30
CA TYR A 7 6.52 -0.23 8.51
C TYR A 7 6.39 1.19 9.08
N PRO A 8 7.47 1.76 9.66
CA PRO A 8 7.43 3.14 10.15
C PRO A 8 7.12 4.13 9.02
N LEU A 9 6.41 5.22 9.32
CA LEU A 9 6.05 6.23 8.31
C LEU A 9 7.29 6.80 7.59
N THR A 10 8.41 6.95 8.30
CA THR A 10 9.70 7.43 7.75
C THR A 10 10.31 6.50 6.70
N THR A 11 9.89 5.24 6.63
CA THR A 11 10.34 4.30 5.59
C THR A 11 9.45 4.30 4.37
N LEU A 12 8.20 4.79 4.49
CA LEU A 12 7.27 4.89 3.38
C LEU A 12 7.73 5.95 2.38
N ARG A 13 7.59 5.64 1.08
CA ARG A 13 7.99 6.52 -0.03
C ARG A 13 6.85 6.84 -0.97
N PHE A 14 5.89 5.93 -1.11
CA PHE A 14 4.76 6.09 -2.01
C PHE A 14 3.58 5.22 -1.56
N CYS A 15 2.36 5.66 -1.86
CA CYS A 15 1.16 4.84 -1.74
C CYS A 15 0.14 5.23 -2.82
N GLY A 16 -0.49 4.25 -3.44
CA GLY A 16 -1.43 4.48 -4.55
C GLY A 16 -2.14 3.23 -5.05
N MET A 17 -3.09 3.49 -5.95
CA MET A 17 -3.74 2.46 -6.77
C MET A 17 -2.76 1.94 -7.83
N ASP A 18 -3.03 0.76 -8.37
CA ASP A 18 -2.34 0.27 -9.56
C ASP A 18 -2.54 1.24 -10.75
N PRO A 19 -1.47 1.80 -11.34
CA PRO A 19 -1.59 2.77 -12.44
C PRO A 19 -2.24 2.17 -13.70
N GLU A 20 -2.09 0.86 -13.91
CA GLU A 20 -2.74 0.14 -15.01
C GLU A 20 -4.20 -0.24 -14.70
N GLN A 21 -4.71 0.11 -13.51
CA GLN A 21 -6.07 -0.20 -13.06
C GLN A 21 -6.42 -1.70 -13.18
N ARG A 22 -5.44 -2.59 -13.05
CA ARG A 22 -5.67 -4.02 -13.06
C ARG A 22 -6.44 -4.42 -11.80
N LYS A 23 -7.22 -5.49 -11.94
CA LYS A 23 -8.00 -6.05 -10.85
C LYS A 23 -7.48 -7.43 -10.49
N TRP A 24 -7.33 -7.67 -9.20
CA TRP A 24 -7.04 -9.00 -8.68
C TRP A 24 -8.27 -9.88 -8.85
N GLN A 25 -8.11 -11.04 -9.49
CA GLN A 25 -9.20 -12.00 -9.69
C GLN A 25 -9.06 -13.15 -8.68
N LYS A 26 -9.95 -13.18 -7.69
CA LYS A 26 -10.08 -14.31 -6.76
C LYS A 26 -11.54 -14.72 -6.69
N TYR A 27 -11.83 -16.02 -6.86
CA TYR A 27 -13.19 -16.58 -6.72
C TYR A 27 -14.28 -15.80 -7.48
N CYS A 28 -13.98 -15.38 -8.71
CA CYS A 28 -14.90 -14.67 -9.61
C CYS A 28 -15.30 -13.24 -9.20
N LYS A 29 -14.68 -12.62 -8.18
CA LYS A 29 -14.87 -11.20 -7.85
C LYS A 29 -13.60 -10.40 -8.17
N PRO A 30 -13.68 -9.39 -9.06
CA PRO A 30 -12.54 -8.54 -9.35
C PRO A 30 -12.38 -7.47 -8.26
N SER A 31 -11.21 -7.44 -7.61
CA SER A 31 -10.87 -6.47 -6.58
C SER A 31 -9.83 -5.46 -7.07
N TRP A 32 -9.96 -4.20 -6.67
CA TRP A 32 -8.95 -3.19 -6.99
C TRP A 32 -7.60 -3.49 -6.34
N ILE A 33 -6.53 -3.31 -7.10
CA ILE A 33 -5.15 -3.44 -6.61
C ILE A 33 -4.66 -2.07 -6.14
N PHE A 34 -4.05 -2.06 -4.96
CA PHE A 34 -3.35 -0.91 -4.40
C PHE A 34 -2.10 -1.35 -3.66
N GLY A 35 -1.23 -0.40 -3.34
CA GLY A 35 -0.02 -0.72 -2.61
C GLY A 35 0.72 0.48 -2.06
N PHE A 36 1.78 0.18 -1.33
CA PHE A 36 2.75 1.17 -0.91
C PHE A 36 4.18 0.68 -1.14
N VAL A 37 5.08 1.64 -1.29
CA VAL A 37 6.52 1.40 -1.40
C VAL A 37 7.19 1.85 -0.11
N ALA A 38 8.02 1.00 0.45
CA ALA A 38 8.79 1.27 1.67
C ALA A 38 10.26 0.89 1.47
N LYS A 39 11.18 1.56 2.18
CA LYS A 39 12.55 1.05 2.31
C LYS A 39 12.54 -0.34 2.94
N SER A 40 13.35 -1.24 2.41
CA SER A 40 13.52 -2.58 2.97
C SER A 40 14.06 -2.49 4.41
N GLN A 41 13.53 -3.35 5.28
CA GLN A 41 13.96 -3.45 6.67
C GLN A 41 15.26 -4.26 6.82
N THR A 42 15.59 -5.08 5.81
CA THR A 42 16.78 -5.91 5.79
C THR A 42 17.89 -5.27 4.95
N GLU A 43 17.54 -4.51 3.91
CA GLU A 43 18.50 -3.96 2.94
C GLU A 43 18.27 -2.45 2.73
N SER A 44 19.06 -1.60 3.38
CA SER A 44 18.77 -0.16 3.49
C SER A 44 18.78 0.62 2.15
N GLN A 45 19.38 0.05 1.10
CA GLN A 45 19.44 0.62 -0.25
C GLN A 45 18.28 0.18 -1.14
N GLU A 46 17.46 -0.77 -0.69
CA GLU A 46 16.37 -1.32 -1.50
C GLU A 46 15.01 -0.72 -1.11
N ASN A 47 14.13 -0.63 -2.10
CA ASN A 47 12.73 -0.33 -1.91
C ASN A 47 11.89 -1.57 -2.24
N VAL A 48 10.90 -1.85 -1.40
CA VAL A 48 9.98 -2.97 -1.56
C VAL A 48 8.59 -2.44 -1.80
N CYS A 49 7.93 -2.98 -2.82
CA CYS A 49 6.52 -2.71 -3.12
C CYS A 49 5.63 -3.76 -2.45
N HIS A 50 4.70 -3.30 -1.61
CA HIS A 50 3.71 -4.14 -0.95
C HIS A 50 2.36 -3.97 -1.63
N LEU A 51 1.93 -5.03 -2.33
CA LEU A 51 0.66 -5.06 -3.05
C LEU A 51 -0.45 -5.68 -2.20
N PHE A 52 -1.64 -5.10 -2.31
CA PHE A 52 -2.87 -5.50 -1.65
C PHE A 52 -4.02 -5.50 -2.66
N ALA A 53 -5.07 -6.26 -2.33
CA ALA A 53 -6.32 -6.24 -3.05
C ALA A 53 -7.44 -5.78 -2.10
N GLU A 54 -8.33 -4.92 -2.58
CA GLU A 54 -9.50 -4.47 -1.83
C GLU A 54 -10.38 -5.67 -1.44
N TYR A 55 -10.72 -5.74 -0.15
CA TYR A 55 -11.49 -6.86 0.41
C TYR A 55 -12.96 -6.49 0.67
N ASP A 56 -13.20 -5.33 1.30
CA ASP A 56 -14.52 -4.86 1.68
C ASP A 56 -14.85 -3.55 0.93
N PRO A 57 -15.90 -3.52 0.09
CA PRO A 57 -16.28 -2.31 -0.65
C PRO A 57 -16.75 -1.16 0.26
N VAL A 58 -17.13 -1.43 1.52
CA VAL A 58 -17.48 -0.38 2.49
C VAL A 58 -16.22 0.35 2.99
N GLN A 59 -15.04 -0.27 2.87
CA GLN A 59 -13.74 0.30 3.19
C GLN A 59 -12.85 0.35 1.94
N PRO A 60 -13.15 1.24 0.99
CA PRO A 60 -12.43 1.28 -0.28
C PRO A 60 -10.95 1.64 -0.08
N ALA A 61 -10.11 1.09 -0.95
CA ALA A 61 -8.66 1.33 -0.91
C ALA A 61 -8.29 2.82 -0.95
N SER A 62 -9.13 3.64 -1.59
CA SER A 62 -8.94 5.09 -1.69
C SER A 62 -8.87 5.80 -0.33
N GLN A 63 -9.61 5.33 0.68
CA GLN A 63 -9.57 5.91 2.03
C GLN A 63 -8.20 5.69 2.68
N VAL A 64 -7.68 4.46 2.59
CA VAL A 64 -6.35 4.10 3.12
C VAL A 64 -5.26 4.89 2.39
N ILE A 65 -5.32 4.95 1.05
CA ILE A 65 -4.36 5.70 0.24
C ILE A 65 -4.38 7.19 0.60
N SER A 66 -5.57 7.78 0.75
CA SER A 66 -5.71 9.19 1.12
C SER A 66 -5.07 9.46 2.48
N LEU A 67 -5.35 8.63 3.48
CA LEU A 67 -4.78 8.75 4.82
C LEU A 67 -3.25 8.70 4.78
N VAL A 68 -2.68 7.69 4.12
CA VAL A 68 -1.21 7.53 4.03
C VAL A 68 -0.57 8.71 3.30
N ARG A 69 -1.18 9.20 2.22
CA ARG A 69 -0.68 10.38 1.49
C ARG A 69 -0.69 11.64 2.34
N THR A 70 -1.75 11.89 3.12
CA THR A 70 -1.81 13.03 4.04
C THR A 70 -0.70 12.93 5.08
N LEU A 71 -0.51 11.76 5.71
CA LEU A 71 0.56 11.55 6.70
C LEU A 71 1.97 11.73 6.11
N LEU A 72 2.18 11.28 4.88
CA LEU A 72 3.45 11.48 4.17
C LEU A 72 3.69 12.97 3.89
N GLN A 73 2.67 13.70 3.45
CA GLN A 73 2.78 15.15 3.20
C GLN A 73 3.08 15.93 4.48
N ASP A 74 2.49 15.55 5.60
CA ASP A 74 2.73 16.19 6.89
C ASP A 74 4.15 15.95 7.42
N THR A 75 4.80 14.85 7.02
CA THR A 75 6.17 14.51 7.42
C THR A 75 7.23 15.28 6.63
N GLU A 76 6.88 15.76 5.43
CA GLU A 76 7.77 16.54 4.55
C GLU A 76 7.67 18.06 4.79
N ARG A 77 6.80 18.50 5.73
CA ARG A 77 6.72 19.88 6.21
C ARG A 77 7.64 20.12 7.39
#